data_AF-W0Z899-F1
#
_entry.id   AF-W0Z899-F1
#
_cell.length_a   1.000
_cell.length_b   1.000
_cell.length_c   1.000
_cell.angle_alpha   90.00
_cell.angle_beta   90.00
_cell.angle_gamma   90.00
#
_symmetry.space_group_name_H-M   'P 1'
#
loop_
_entity.id
_entity.type
_entity.pdbx_description
1 polymer ?
#
loop_
_entity_poly.entity_id
_entity_poly.type
_entity_poly.pdbx_seq_one_letter_code
_entity_poly.pdbx_strand_id
1 'polypeptide(L)'
;MASAPRAIVGTPEHETSEEHTVPRKKIDITLPDLTGKRALITGASDGMGLIMARRLAAAGAEVIVPVRNRTKGENALATIRATFPDAAVSLRDLDLSSLESVARLGETLRAEGEPIHLLINNAGVMSRGLLFGPMGPGRVGGTPGEQPLFRPLRSMNEAARMWECSEELTQVKLPTA
;
A
#
# COMPACT_ATOMS: atom_id res chain seq x y z
N MET A 1 -16.86 -35.74 55.69
CA MET A 1 -16.94 -36.80 54.68
C MET A 1 -18.21 -36.60 53.87
N ALA A 2 -18.11 -36.48 52.55
CA ALA A 2 -19.24 -36.47 51.62
C ALA A 2 -18.77 -37.05 50.27
N SER A 3 -19.69 -37.68 49.54
CA SER A 3 -19.39 -38.59 48.41
C SER A 3 -18.86 -37.88 47.15
N ALA A 4 -18.02 -38.59 46.39
CA ALA A 4 -17.71 -38.24 45.02
C ALA A 4 -18.91 -38.47 44.07
N PRO A 5 -19.05 -37.70 42.98
CA PRO A 5 -19.85 -38.05 41.82
C PRO A 5 -19.01 -38.70 40.69
N ARG A 6 -19.72 -39.33 39.75
CA ARG A 6 -19.21 -40.25 38.72
C ARG A 6 -19.40 -39.63 37.32
N ALA A 7 -18.52 -39.95 36.37
CA ALA A 7 -18.56 -39.41 35.00
C ALA A 7 -19.70 -40.00 34.13
N ILE A 8 -20.19 -39.19 33.18
CA ILE A 8 -21.01 -39.49 31.97
C ILE A 8 -21.41 -38.11 31.37
N VAL A 9 -21.47 -37.80 30.06
CA VAL A 9 -20.97 -38.34 28.78
C VAL A 9 -20.98 -37.16 27.78
N GLY A 10 -20.17 -37.18 26.70
CA GLY A 10 -20.46 -36.37 25.49
C GLY A 10 -19.30 -35.57 24.89
N THR A 11 -18.54 -36.19 23.99
CA THR A 11 -17.83 -35.46 22.93
C THR A 11 -18.85 -34.98 21.89
N PRO A 12 -18.92 -33.68 21.55
CA PRO A 12 -19.50 -33.28 20.27
C PRO A 12 -18.61 -33.83 19.17
N GLU A 13 -19.24 -34.47 18.18
CA GLU A 13 -18.55 -35.06 17.05
C GLU A 13 -17.93 -33.96 16.17
N HIS A 14 -16.87 -34.29 15.43
CA HIS A 14 -16.31 -33.41 14.42
C HIS A 14 -17.34 -33.22 13.29
N GLU A 15 -18.19 -32.20 13.37
CA GLU A 15 -18.74 -31.59 12.17
C GLU A 15 -17.56 -31.00 11.39
N THR A 16 -17.22 -31.64 10.28
CA THR A 16 -16.29 -31.12 9.29
C THR A 16 -16.88 -29.84 8.72
N SER A 17 -16.51 -28.70 9.28
CA SER A 17 -16.85 -27.38 8.74
C SER A 17 -16.32 -27.31 7.30
N GLU A 18 -17.22 -27.42 6.32
CA GLU A 18 -16.89 -27.24 4.92
C GLU A 18 -16.19 -25.90 4.77
N GLU A 19 -14.99 -25.91 4.21
CA GLU A 19 -14.17 -24.73 4.01
C GLU A 19 -14.89 -23.79 3.04
N HIS A 20 -15.66 -22.85 3.59
CA HIS A 20 -16.45 -21.85 2.85
C HIS A 20 -15.51 -20.83 2.21
N THR A 21 -14.73 -21.31 1.25
CA THR A 21 -13.90 -20.56 0.33
C THR A 21 -14.80 -19.79 -0.62
N VAL A 22 -15.41 -18.70 -0.15
CA VAL A 22 -16.09 -17.74 -1.01
C VAL A 22 -15.08 -17.33 -2.08
N PRO A 23 -15.28 -17.71 -3.36
CA PRO A 23 -14.24 -17.55 -4.37
C PRO A 23 -14.05 -16.05 -4.58
N ARG A 24 -12.91 -15.52 -4.11
CA ARG A 24 -12.56 -14.12 -4.30
C ARG A 24 -12.50 -13.85 -5.80
N LYS A 25 -13.56 -13.22 -6.34
CA LYS A 25 -13.65 -12.81 -7.73
C LYS A 25 -12.41 -11.98 -8.04
N LYS A 26 -11.53 -12.50 -8.89
CA LYS A 26 -10.28 -11.83 -9.27
C LYS A 26 -10.65 -10.58 -10.07
N ILE A 27 -10.62 -9.42 -9.40
CA ILE A 27 -10.84 -8.12 -10.05
C ILE A 27 -9.59 -7.82 -10.86
N ASP A 28 -9.64 -8.08 -12.15
CA ASP A 28 -8.62 -7.63 -13.10
C ASP A 28 -9.14 -6.38 -13.80
N ILE A 29 -8.48 -5.24 -13.55
CA ILE A 29 -8.82 -3.96 -14.17
C ILE A 29 -7.94 -3.82 -15.41
N THR A 30 -8.56 -3.94 -16.58
CA THR A 30 -7.95 -3.59 -17.87
C THR A 30 -7.72 -2.09 -17.91
N LEU A 31 -6.47 -1.67 -18.13
CA LEU A 31 -6.16 -0.26 -18.40
C LEU A 31 -6.49 0.03 -19.88
N PRO A 32 -6.95 1.26 -20.22
CA PRO A 32 -7.00 1.70 -21.60
C PRO A 32 -5.58 1.81 -22.18
N ASP A 33 -5.47 1.99 -23.50
CA ASP A 33 -4.21 2.41 -24.12
C ASP A 33 -3.75 3.76 -23.53
N LEU A 34 -2.51 3.79 -23.03
CA LEU A 34 -1.84 4.94 -22.45
C LEU A 34 -0.65 5.39 -23.32
N THR A 35 -0.59 4.99 -24.58
CA THR A 35 0.39 5.49 -25.55
C THR A 35 0.38 7.02 -25.59
N GLY A 36 1.58 7.62 -25.52
CA GLY A 36 1.72 9.08 -25.41
C GLY A 36 1.12 9.67 -24.12
N LYS A 37 0.99 8.89 -23.05
CA LYS A 37 0.70 9.37 -21.68
C LYS A 37 1.91 9.14 -20.80
N ARG A 38 2.17 10.12 -19.93
CA ARG A 38 3.34 10.17 -19.05
C ARG A 38 2.89 10.03 -17.60
N ALA A 39 3.38 9.02 -16.91
CA ALA A 39 3.01 8.67 -15.55
C ALA A 39 4.20 8.81 -14.60
N LEU A 40 4.05 9.59 -13.53
CA LEU A 40 5.02 9.63 -12.43
C LEU A 40 4.46 8.87 -11.23
N ILE A 41 5.19 7.85 -10.79
CA ILE A 41 4.77 7.00 -9.67
C ILE A 41 5.87 6.91 -8.61
N THR A 42 5.59 7.44 -7.42
CA THR A 42 6.52 7.39 -6.28
C THR A 42 6.47 6.02 -5.62
N GLY A 43 7.62 5.52 -5.16
CA GLY A 43 7.69 4.22 -4.46
C GLY A 43 7.50 2.99 -5.36
N ALA A 44 7.68 3.14 -6.68
CA ALA A 44 7.58 2.04 -7.65
C ALA A 44 8.82 1.14 -7.76
N SER A 45 9.77 1.25 -6.84
CA SER A 45 10.92 0.35 -6.75
C SER A 45 10.62 -0.99 -6.07
N ASP A 46 9.38 -1.20 -5.58
CA ASP A 46 8.94 -2.45 -4.96
C ASP A 46 7.40 -2.57 -4.87
N GLY A 47 6.91 -3.74 -4.47
CA GLY A 47 5.56 -3.98 -3.97
C GLY A 47 4.45 -3.51 -4.91
N MET A 48 3.41 -2.90 -4.34
CA MET A 48 2.27 -2.36 -5.11
C MET A 48 2.69 -1.30 -6.14
N GLY A 49 3.69 -0.47 -5.80
CA GLY A 49 4.23 0.52 -6.73
C GLY A 49 4.82 -0.10 -7.98
N LEU A 50 5.63 -1.16 -7.84
CA LEU A 50 6.21 -1.91 -8.95
C LEU A 50 5.15 -2.62 -9.78
N ILE A 51 4.11 -3.18 -9.15
CA ILE A 51 2.98 -3.80 -9.86
C ILE A 51 2.21 -2.76 -10.70
N MET A 52 1.96 -1.57 -10.14
CA MET A 52 1.32 -0.46 -10.86
C MET A 52 2.20 0.05 -12.01
N ALA A 53 3.49 0.31 -11.77
CA ALA A 53 4.43 0.73 -12.81
C ALA A 53 4.52 -0.28 -13.96
N ARG A 54 4.53 -1.58 -13.65
CA ARG A 54 4.51 -2.65 -14.66
C ARG A 54 3.22 -2.64 -15.48
N ARG A 55 2.05 -2.43 -14.86
CA ARG A 55 0.76 -2.33 -15.60
C ARG A 55 0.67 -1.08 -16.47
N LEU A 56 1.17 0.07 -16.00
CA LEU A 56 1.23 1.31 -16.78
C LEU A 56 2.14 1.16 -18.00
N ALA A 57 3.34 0.57 -17.82
CA ALA A 57 4.25 0.28 -18.91
C ALA A 57 3.66 -0.72 -19.92
N ALA A 58 2.96 -1.76 -19.45
CA ALA A 58 2.24 -2.71 -20.30
C ALA A 58 1.12 -2.07 -21.14
N ALA A 59 0.56 -0.95 -20.66
CA ALA A 59 -0.44 -0.15 -21.36
C ALA A 59 0.17 0.95 -22.26
N GLY A 60 1.49 0.98 -22.47
CA GLY A 60 2.14 1.93 -23.37
C GLY A 60 2.49 3.31 -22.77
N ALA A 61 2.33 3.50 -21.46
CA ALA A 61 2.70 4.76 -20.81
C ALA A 61 4.24 4.92 -20.70
N GLU A 62 4.73 6.16 -20.83
CA GLU A 62 6.06 6.51 -20.29
C GLU A 62 5.95 6.54 -18.77
N VAL A 63 6.74 5.73 -18.06
CA VAL A 63 6.69 5.64 -16.60
C VAL A 63 7.98 6.19 -15.99
N ILE A 64 7.85 7.31 -15.29
CA ILE A 64 8.87 7.89 -14.44
C ILE A 64 8.76 7.26 -13.06
N VAL A 65 9.87 6.70 -12.58
CA VAL A 65 9.99 6.07 -11.26
C VAL A 65 11.01 6.86 -10.42
N PRO A 66 10.59 7.88 -9.65
CA PRO A 66 11.47 8.59 -8.75
C PRO A 66 11.87 7.72 -7.55
N VAL A 67 13.16 7.68 -7.23
CA VAL A 67 13.72 6.82 -6.18
C VAL A 67 14.78 7.52 -5.34
N ARG A 68 14.87 7.12 -4.06
CA ARG A 68 15.99 7.47 -3.18
C ARG A 68 17.16 6.49 -3.30
N ASN A 69 16.86 5.20 -3.48
CA ASN A 69 17.86 4.16 -3.73
C ASN A 69 17.86 3.82 -5.22
N ARG A 70 18.90 4.28 -5.91
CA ARG A 70 19.03 4.14 -7.37
C ARG A 70 19.14 2.68 -7.82
N THR A 71 19.98 1.88 -7.17
CA THR A 71 20.15 0.44 -7.45
C THR A 71 18.83 -0.32 -7.34
N LYS A 72 17.99 -0.02 -6.34
CA LYS A 72 16.65 -0.63 -6.23
C LYS A 72 15.74 -0.20 -7.37
N GLY A 73 15.83 1.05 -7.81
CA GLY A 73 15.14 1.55 -9.01
C GLY A 73 15.62 0.86 -10.30
N GLU A 74 16.92 0.65 -10.46
CA GLU A 74 17.51 -0.01 -11.64
C GLU A 74 17.03 -1.46 -11.75
N ASN A 75 17.00 -2.19 -10.64
CA ASN A 75 16.44 -3.55 -10.56
C ASN A 75 14.94 -3.58 -10.91
N ALA A 76 14.17 -2.58 -10.48
CA ALA A 76 12.76 -2.44 -10.82
C ALA A 76 12.54 -2.18 -12.32
N LEU A 77 13.33 -1.28 -12.92
CA LEU A 77 13.32 -1.03 -14.37
C LEU A 77 13.71 -2.28 -15.18
N ALA A 78 14.75 -3.01 -14.74
CA ALA A 78 15.15 -4.27 -15.36
C ALA A 78 14.03 -5.31 -15.30
N THR A 79 13.32 -5.41 -14.17
CA THR A 79 12.18 -6.31 -13.99
C THR A 79 11.01 -5.97 -14.92
N ILE A 80 10.71 -4.67 -15.12
CA ILE A 80 9.68 -4.23 -16.08
C ILE A 80 10.13 -4.57 -17.51
N ARG A 81 11.37 -4.22 -17.89
CA ARG A 81 11.91 -4.47 -19.23
C ARG A 81 12.05 -5.95 -19.60
N ALA A 82 12.31 -6.82 -18.62
CA ALA A 82 12.33 -8.26 -18.84
C ALA A 82 10.96 -8.83 -19.28
N THR A 83 9.85 -8.13 -18.96
CA THR A 83 8.50 -8.49 -19.44
C THR A 83 8.07 -7.66 -20.65
N PHE A 84 8.52 -6.39 -20.73
CA PHE A 84 8.16 -5.43 -21.76
C PHE A 84 9.43 -4.73 -22.29
N PRO A 85 10.15 -5.32 -23.25
CA PRO A 85 11.47 -4.83 -23.68
C PRO A 85 11.46 -3.36 -24.12
N ASP A 86 10.42 -2.95 -24.85
CA ASP A 86 10.24 -1.60 -25.40
C ASP A 86 9.65 -0.60 -24.38
N ALA A 87 9.51 -0.97 -23.10
CA ALA A 87 8.92 -0.11 -22.10
C ALA A 87 9.72 1.18 -21.87
N ALA A 88 9.04 2.31 -22.07
CA ALA A 88 9.53 3.66 -21.80
C ALA A 88 9.58 3.96 -20.29
N VAL A 89 10.47 3.26 -19.57
CA VAL A 89 10.67 3.41 -18.12
C VAL A 89 11.96 4.18 -17.81
N SER A 90 11.90 5.18 -16.93
CA SER A 90 13.08 5.96 -16.52
C SER A 90 13.09 6.30 -15.04
N LEU A 91 14.30 6.43 -14.47
CA LEU A 91 14.49 6.87 -13.09
C LEU A 91 14.61 8.40 -13.00
N ARG A 92 14.26 8.94 -11.83
CA ARG A 92 14.70 10.25 -11.35
C ARG A 92 15.12 10.11 -9.88
N ASP A 93 16.02 10.96 -9.42
CA ASP A 93 16.42 10.95 -8.02
C ASP A 93 15.40 11.74 -7.17
N LEU A 94 14.88 11.14 -6.09
CA LEU A 94 13.91 11.76 -5.19
C LEU A 94 14.00 11.22 -3.77
N ASP A 95 14.22 12.10 -2.80
CA ASP A 95 13.91 11.83 -1.39
C ASP A 95 12.68 12.64 -0.94
N LEU A 96 11.57 11.95 -0.71
CA LEU A 96 10.32 12.56 -0.23
C LEU A 96 10.40 13.11 1.20
N SER A 97 11.45 12.82 1.96
CA SER A 97 11.70 13.47 3.25
C SER A 97 12.34 14.87 3.11
N SER A 98 12.76 15.26 1.90
CA SER A 98 13.35 16.57 1.61
C SER A 98 12.50 17.37 0.62
N LEU A 99 11.92 18.50 1.08
CA LEU A 99 11.19 19.43 0.21
C LEU A 99 12.08 20.04 -0.87
N GLU A 100 13.38 20.20 -0.61
CA GLU A 100 14.37 20.63 -1.61
C GLU A 100 14.54 19.57 -2.72
N SER A 101 14.57 18.28 -2.36
CA SER A 101 14.59 17.20 -3.35
C SER A 101 13.31 17.16 -4.19
N VAL A 102 12.15 17.44 -3.58
CA VAL A 102 10.86 17.53 -4.29
C VAL A 102 10.86 18.74 -5.24
N ALA A 103 11.31 19.90 -4.78
CA ALA A 103 11.38 21.13 -5.57
C ALA A 103 12.29 20.95 -6.80
N ARG A 104 13.51 20.43 -6.59
CA ARG A 104 14.48 20.12 -7.65
C ARG A 104 13.95 19.14 -8.68
N LEU A 105 13.26 18.07 -8.26
CA LEU A 105 12.59 17.17 -9.21
C LEU A 105 11.51 17.92 -10.02
N GLY A 106 10.72 18.76 -9.36
CA GLY A 106 9.72 19.60 -10.03
C GLY A 106 10.32 20.57 -11.05
N GLU A 107 11.51 21.13 -10.76
CA GLU A 107 12.27 21.97 -11.70
C GLU A 107 12.76 21.18 -12.90
N THR A 108 13.37 20.01 -12.69
CA THR A 108 13.78 19.10 -13.78
C THR A 108 12.60 18.74 -14.68
N LEU A 109 11.47 18.30 -14.11
CA LEU A 109 10.30 17.90 -14.90
C LEU A 109 9.64 19.08 -15.64
N ARG A 110 9.70 20.31 -15.08
CA ARG A 110 9.26 21.53 -15.80
C ARG A 110 10.20 21.88 -16.95
N ALA A 111 11.51 21.73 -16.75
CA ALA A 111 12.53 21.99 -17.78
C ALA A 111 12.49 20.96 -18.92
N GLU A 112 12.05 19.73 -18.66
CA GLU A 112 11.78 18.71 -19.68
C GLU A 112 10.62 19.08 -20.62
N GLY A 113 9.72 20.01 -20.23
CA GLY A 113 8.61 20.50 -21.05
C GLY A 113 7.42 19.53 -21.25
N GLU A 114 7.61 18.23 -20.95
CA GLU A 114 6.62 17.18 -21.20
C GLU A 114 5.58 17.02 -20.08
N PRO A 115 4.26 17.04 -20.38
CA PRO A 115 3.20 17.01 -19.38
C PRO A 115 3.07 15.67 -18.64
N ILE A 116 3.05 15.72 -17.32
CA ILE A 116 2.68 14.57 -16.47
C ILE A 116 1.16 14.39 -16.52
N HIS A 117 0.71 13.30 -17.12
CA HIS A 117 -0.71 12.97 -17.29
C HIS A 117 -1.28 12.20 -16.09
N LEU A 118 -0.44 11.41 -15.42
CA LEU A 118 -0.80 10.60 -14.26
C LEU A 118 0.23 10.82 -13.14
N LEU A 119 -0.24 11.19 -11.95
CA LEU A 119 0.59 11.33 -10.74
C LEU A 119 0.08 10.35 -9.67
N ILE A 120 0.92 9.38 -9.30
CA ILE A 120 0.59 8.34 -8.32
C ILE A 120 1.49 8.50 -7.10
N ASN A 121 0.93 9.10 -6.06
CA ASN A 121 1.57 9.28 -4.76
C ASN A 121 1.46 8.00 -3.93
N ASN A 122 2.20 6.95 -4.33
CA ASN A 122 2.18 5.63 -3.70
C ASN A 122 3.27 5.43 -2.62
N ALA A 123 4.34 6.23 -2.62
CA ALA A 123 5.40 6.09 -1.63
C ALA A 123 4.90 6.39 -0.21
N GLY A 124 4.91 5.36 0.64
CA GLY A 124 4.68 5.46 2.08
C GLY A 124 5.79 4.74 2.84
N VAL A 125 6.16 5.27 4.00
CA VAL A 125 7.02 4.58 4.97
C VAL A 125 6.24 4.38 6.26
N MET A 126 6.16 3.14 6.74
CA MET A 126 5.61 2.82 8.05
C MET A 126 6.77 2.47 8.97
N SER A 127 7.16 3.40 9.84
CA SER A 127 8.01 3.07 10.99
C SER A 127 7.09 2.64 12.14
N ARG A 128 7.46 1.54 12.82
CA ARG A 128 6.68 0.81 13.85
C ARG A 128 5.60 1.66 14.56
N GLY A 129 4.35 1.57 14.10
CA GLY A 129 3.17 2.11 14.80
C GLY A 129 3.06 3.64 14.89
N LEU A 130 3.96 4.40 14.29
CA LEU A 130 3.94 5.87 14.37
C LEU A 130 3.04 6.45 13.26
N LEU A 131 2.06 7.25 13.68
CA LEU A 131 1.27 8.09 12.77
C LEU A 131 2.05 9.38 12.52
N PHE A 132 2.13 9.84 11.28
CA PHE A 132 2.71 11.15 10.93
C PHE A 132 1.64 12.05 10.30
N GLY A 133 1.72 13.35 10.54
CA GLY A 133 0.74 14.31 10.04
C GLY A 133 1.13 15.78 10.28
N PRO A 134 0.26 16.73 9.88
CA PRO A 134 0.58 18.15 9.93
C PRO A 134 0.60 18.67 11.37
N MET A 135 1.66 19.38 11.77
CA MET A 135 1.84 19.88 13.14
C MET A 135 1.10 21.20 13.42
N GLY A 136 0.39 21.77 12.44
CA GLY A 136 -0.39 22.99 12.59
C GLY A 136 -1.66 22.82 13.44
N PRO A 137 -2.34 23.94 13.80
CA PRO A 137 -3.55 23.93 14.60
C PRO A 137 -4.61 22.97 14.04
N GLY A 138 -5.23 22.17 14.91
CA GLY A 138 -6.22 21.17 14.50
C GLY A 138 -5.66 19.99 13.69
N ARG A 139 -4.33 19.83 13.61
CA ARG A 139 -3.64 18.90 12.69
C ARG A 139 -3.79 19.28 11.21
N VAL A 140 -3.94 20.56 10.91
CA VAL A 140 -4.08 21.11 9.56
C VAL A 140 -2.90 22.05 9.26
N GLY A 141 -2.16 21.75 8.19
CA GLY A 141 -1.00 22.53 7.76
C GLY A 141 0.24 22.41 8.67
N GLY A 142 1.28 23.19 8.35
CA GLY A 142 2.57 23.16 9.07
C GLY A 142 3.51 22.04 8.61
N THR A 143 4.65 21.90 9.30
CA THR A 143 5.64 20.86 9.01
C THR A 143 5.09 19.47 9.31
N PRO A 144 5.53 18.42 8.58
CA PRO A 144 5.24 17.03 8.96
C PRO A 144 5.91 16.68 10.29
N GLY A 145 5.18 16.00 11.18
CA GLY A 145 5.71 15.51 12.44
C GLY A 145 4.94 14.30 12.95
N GLU A 146 5.48 13.67 14.00
CA GLU A 146 4.84 12.52 14.64
C GLU A 146 3.53 12.97 15.33
N GLN A 147 2.46 12.24 15.07
CA GLN A 147 1.15 12.45 15.63
C GLN A 147 0.86 11.31 16.61
N PRO A 148 0.38 11.61 17.84
CA PRO A 148 -0.06 10.55 18.72
C PRO A 148 -1.32 9.93 18.12
N LEU A 149 -1.33 8.59 18.01
CA LEU A 149 -2.46 7.79 17.55
C LEU A 149 -3.78 8.29 18.17
N PHE A 150 -4.89 8.19 17.44
CA PHE A 150 -6.20 8.49 18.01
C PHE A 150 -6.44 7.62 19.25
N ARG A 151 -7.12 8.15 20.28
CA ARG A 151 -7.28 7.45 21.57
C ARG A 151 -7.73 5.97 21.43
N PRO A 152 -8.73 5.63 20.59
CA PRO A 152 -9.13 4.23 20.36
C PRO A 152 -8.05 3.30 19.79
N LEU A 153 -7.01 3.86 19.16
CA LEU A 153 -5.89 3.13 18.58
C LEU A 153 -4.68 3.05 19.53
N ARG A 154 -4.81 3.51 20.78
CA ARG A 154 -3.74 3.41 21.81
C ARG A 154 -3.88 2.21 22.74
N SER A 155 -4.99 1.47 22.63
CA SER A 155 -5.32 0.34 23.50
C SER A 155 -5.61 -0.88 22.65
N MET A 156 -4.93 -2.00 22.92
CA MET A 156 -5.23 -3.27 22.24
C MET A 156 -6.67 -3.74 22.49
N ASN A 157 -7.26 -3.40 23.65
CA ASN A 157 -8.66 -3.72 23.95
C ASN A 157 -9.64 -2.83 23.18
N GLU A 158 -9.31 -1.56 22.93
CA GLU A 158 -10.15 -0.69 22.09
C GLU A 158 -9.98 -1.04 20.61
N ALA A 159 -8.76 -1.40 20.17
CA ALA A 159 -8.50 -1.91 18.83
C ALA A 159 -9.21 -3.24 18.56
N ALA A 160 -9.20 -4.19 19.51
CA ALA A 160 -9.94 -5.45 19.41
C ALA A 160 -11.46 -5.20 19.32
N ARG A 161 -12.02 -4.32 20.17
CA ARG A 161 -13.44 -3.94 20.06
C ARG A 161 -13.80 -3.24 18.76
N MET A 162 -12.92 -2.38 18.24
CA MET A 162 -13.10 -1.77 16.92
C MET A 162 -13.03 -2.81 15.80
N TRP A 163 -12.17 -3.82 15.94
CA TRP A 163 -12.09 -4.94 15.01
C TRP A 163 -13.38 -5.77 15.03
N GLU A 164 -13.82 -6.22 16.22
CA GLU A 164 -15.10 -6.93 16.44
C GLU A 164 -16.29 -6.16 15.84
N CYS A 165 -16.45 -4.88 16.18
CA CYS A 165 -17.50 -4.04 15.59
C CYS A 165 -17.37 -3.88 14.07
N SER A 166 -16.15 -3.91 13.51
CA SER A 166 -15.94 -3.88 12.06
C SER A 166 -16.33 -5.20 11.41
N GLU A 167 -16.00 -6.34 12.02
CA GLU A 167 -16.44 -7.66 11.57
C GLU A 167 -17.98 -7.80 11.63
N GLU A 168 -18.61 -7.28 12.68
CA GLU A 168 -20.08 -7.22 12.81
C GLU A 168 -20.72 -6.32 11.75
N LEU A 169 -20.22 -5.09 11.54
CA LEU A 169 -20.78 -4.16 10.57
C LEU A 169 -20.56 -4.60 9.11
N THR A 170 -19.46 -5.30 8.82
CA THR A 170 -19.16 -5.79 7.47
C THR A 170 -19.64 -7.20 7.20
N GLN A 171 -20.02 -7.96 8.23
CA GLN A 171 -20.30 -9.41 8.18
C GLN A 171 -19.12 -10.22 7.62
N VAL A 172 -17.89 -9.73 7.79
CA VAL A 172 -16.65 -10.38 7.32
C VAL A 172 -15.72 -10.61 8.51
N LYS A 173 -15.39 -11.87 8.78
CA LYS A 173 -14.34 -12.25 9.72
C LYS A 173 -13.07 -12.66 8.99
N LEU A 174 -11.90 -12.28 9.49
CA LEU A 174 -10.64 -12.82 9.00
C LEU A 174 -10.24 -14.05 9.83
N PRO A 175 -9.71 -15.11 9.22
CA PRO A 175 -9.21 -16.26 9.97
C PRO A 175 -8.00 -15.84 10.81
N THR A 176 -8.06 -16.14 12.11
CA THR A 176 -6.91 -16.05 13.01
C THR A 176 -5.89 -17.13 12.63
N ALA A 177 -4.60 -16.76 12.60
CA ALA A 177 -3.50 -17.69 12.35
C ALA A 177 -3.10 -18.48 13.61
#